data_AF-N9RFB8-F1
#
_entry.id   AF-N9RFB8-F1
#
_cell.length_a   1.000
_cell.length_b   1.000
_cell.length_c   1.000
_cell.angle_alpha   90.00
_cell.angle_beta   90.00
_cell.angle_gamma   90.00
#
_symmetry.space_group_name_H-M   'P 1'
#
loop_
_entity.id
_entity.type
_entity.pdbx_description
1 polymer ?
#
loop_
_entity_poly.entity_id
_entity_poly.type
_entity_poly.pdbx_seq_one_letter_code
_entity_poly.pdbx_strand_id
1 'polypeptide(L)'
;MSTKRYVARELLEQHTKQKKQEKLEQRRLALEQQAKEKRKAKVQIAFWIILFVLPLFLFPAYPRNQWQFEIYRYITEQMLITVGTKGPLPFFTILSSIYCTILTFVAVCYICLLFIKKVGMNKAFQEKIYSKFFQAEFEASKKYPWLEKPWIKKTIVSGIFLFCFIMGMSHFLLENISFQDGSRRGALIQLGYNYRIGVLFWESTFSVFTIFPFFYFSFLFIYLVNYFFRGLGTGKIIIPPKRPKKRNQKRSHKRPQTPP
;
A
#
# COMPACT_ATOMS: atom_id res chain seq x y z
N MET A 1 -15.40 50.58 45.15
CA MET A 1 -14.66 49.42 44.61
C MET A 1 -14.58 49.55 43.10
N SER A 2 -13.38 49.49 42.51
CA SER A 2 -13.12 49.90 41.11
C SER A 2 -13.76 48.94 40.08
N THR A 3 -14.58 49.49 39.18
CA THR A 3 -15.21 48.84 38.01
C THR A 3 -14.23 48.00 37.18
N LYS A 4 -12.94 48.36 37.17
CA LYS A 4 -11.89 47.60 36.48
C LYS A 4 -11.67 46.19 37.07
N ARG A 5 -11.85 46.00 38.38
CA ARG A 5 -11.72 44.68 39.02
C ARG A 5 -12.88 43.75 38.67
N TYR A 6 -14.08 44.29 38.47
CA TYR A 6 -15.25 43.51 38.07
C TYR A 6 -15.11 43.01 36.63
N VAL A 7 -14.76 43.89 35.70
CA VAL A 7 -14.50 43.55 34.29
C VAL A 7 -13.36 42.54 34.15
N ALA A 8 -12.28 42.69 34.93
CA ALA A 8 -11.19 41.72 34.93
C ALA A 8 -11.63 40.33 35.42
N ARG A 9 -12.59 40.26 36.35
CA ARG A 9 -13.13 38.99 36.87
C ARG A 9 -14.03 38.29 35.85
N GLU A 10 -14.90 39.03 35.17
CA GLU A 10 -15.74 38.50 34.10
C GLU A 10 -14.92 37.98 32.91
N LEU A 11 -13.89 38.72 32.49
CA LEU A 11 -12.97 38.27 31.43
C LEU A 11 -12.25 36.98 31.81
N LEU A 12 -11.81 36.86 33.07
CA LEU A 12 -11.12 35.68 33.57
C LEU A 12 -12.06 34.46 33.65
N GLU A 13 -13.33 34.67 34.02
CA GLU A 13 -14.38 33.64 33.99
C GLU A 13 -14.72 33.18 32.57
N GLN A 14 -14.79 34.10 31.61
CA GLN A 14 -15.00 33.75 30.19
C GLN A 14 -13.81 32.95 29.65
N HIS A 15 -12.58 33.37 29.95
CA HIS A 15 -11.37 32.69 29.51
C HIS A 15 -11.24 31.27 30.11
N THR A 16 -11.65 31.09 31.37
CA THR A 16 -11.67 29.77 32.02
C THR A 16 -12.77 28.86 31.47
N LYS A 17 -13.96 29.42 31.14
CA LYS A 17 -15.03 28.67 30.46
C LYS A 17 -14.62 28.22 29.06
N GLN A 18 -14.01 29.11 28.26
CA GLN A 18 -13.47 28.77 26.94
C GLN A 18 -12.41 27.67 27.02
N LYS A 19 -11.42 27.82 27.92
CA LYS A 19 -10.37 26.80 28.12
C LYS A 19 -10.94 25.44 28.56
N LYS A 20 -12.04 25.43 29.33
CA LYS A 20 -12.73 24.20 29.73
C LYS A 20 -13.47 23.55 28.55
N GLN A 21 -14.08 24.34 27.67
CA GLN A 21 -14.74 23.87 26.45
C GLN A 21 -13.72 23.28 25.46
N GLU A 22 -12.63 23.99 25.18
CA GLU A 22 -11.55 23.50 24.31
C GLU A 22 -10.98 22.16 24.81
N LYS A 23 -10.74 22.04 26.13
CA LYS A 23 -10.27 20.78 26.74
C LYS A 23 -11.29 19.65 26.57
N LEU A 24 -12.58 19.94 26.58
CA LEU A 24 -13.65 18.96 26.44
C LEU A 24 -13.82 18.53 24.97
N GLU A 25 -13.71 19.46 24.02
CA GLU A 25 -13.68 19.18 22.59
C GLU A 25 -12.46 18.35 22.19
N GLN A 26 -11.26 18.71 22.68
CA GLN A 26 -10.05 17.92 22.47
C GLN A 26 -10.20 16.49 23.00
N ARG A 27 -10.83 16.31 24.17
CA ARG A 27 -11.14 14.98 24.72
C ARG A 27 -12.14 14.21 23.86
N ARG A 28 -13.19 14.86 23.35
CA ARG A 28 -14.15 14.23 22.43
C ARG A 28 -13.47 13.78 21.14
N LEU A 29 -12.66 14.65 20.52
CA LEU A 29 -11.90 14.33 19.31
C LEU A 29 -10.92 13.18 19.54
N ALA A 30 -10.22 13.17 20.68
CA ALA A 30 -9.33 12.07 21.06
C ALA A 30 -10.09 10.74 21.24
N LEU A 31 -11.25 10.76 21.90
CA LEU A 31 -12.10 9.58 22.06
C LEU A 31 -12.66 9.08 20.72
N GLU A 32 -13.07 9.98 19.82
CA GLU A 32 -13.50 9.61 18.47
C GLU A 32 -12.38 8.99 17.63
N GLN A 33 -11.17 9.56 17.72
CA GLN A 33 -9.99 9.00 17.04
C GLN A 33 -9.68 7.60 17.60
N GLN A 34 -9.67 7.44 18.92
CA GLN A 34 -9.44 6.15 19.57
C GLN A 34 -10.52 5.12 19.19
N ALA A 35 -11.79 5.52 19.11
CA ALA A 35 -12.88 4.64 18.67
C ALA A 35 -12.72 4.22 17.21
N LYS A 36 -12.31 5.14 16.32
CA LYS A 36 -12.02 4.84 14.91
C LYS A 36 -10.85 3.88 14.78
N GLU A 37 -9.77 4.07 15.55
CA GLU A 37 -8.62 3.16 15.57
C GLU A 37 -8.98 1.78 16.09
N LYS A 38 -9.72 1.68 17.20
CA LYS A 38 -10.24 0.40 17.71
C LYS A 38 -11.09 -0.32 16.68
N ARG A 39 -11.96 0.39 15.94
CA ARG A 39 -12.77 -0.20 14.87
C ARG A 39 -11.90 -0.72 13.72
N LYS A 40 -10.89 0.05 13.29
CA LYS A 40 -9.94 -0.38 12.26
C LYS A 40 -9.16 -1.63 12.69
N ALA A 41 -8.66 -1.65 13.93
CA ALA A 41 -7.93 -2.79 14.49
C ALA A 41 -8.81 -4.05 14.51
N LYS A 42 -10.08 -3.94 14.94
CA LYS A 42 -11.02 -5.08 14.91
C LYS A 42 -11.22 -5.65 13.50
N VAL A 43 -11.40 -4.79 12.51
CA VAL A 43 -11.54 -5.22 11.10
C VAL A 43 -10.27 -5.88 10.60
N GLN A 44 -9.10 -5.32 10.92
CA GLN A 44 -7.82 -5.89 10.52
C GLN A 44 -7.57 -7.26 11.18
N ILE A 45 -7.90 -7.42 12.46
CA ILE A 45 -7.81 -8.70 13.16
C ILE A 45 -8.75 -9.73 12.53
N ALA A 46 -10.00 -9.36 12.26
CA ALA A 46 -10.95 -10.25 11.59
C ALA A 46 -10.45 -10.70 10.22
N PHE A 47 -9.86 -9.79 9.44
CA PHE A 47 -9.25 -10.12 8.16
C PHE A 47 -8.11 -11.14 8.31
N TRP A 48 -7.20 -10.95 9.27
CA TRP A 48 -6.13 -11.91 9.52
C TRP A 48 -6.62 -13.28 9.99
N ILE A 49 -7.69 -13.31 10.80
CA ILE A 49 -8.34 -14.56 11.21
C ILE A 49 -8.91 -15.28 9.99
N ILE A 50 -9.61 -14.56 9.12
CA ILE A 50 -10.19 -15.16 7.91
C ILE A 50 -9.08 -15.66 6.99
N LEU A 51 -8.02 -14.88 6.79
CA LEU A 51 -6.93 -15.24 5.89
C LEU A 51 -6.13 -16.46 6.39
N PHE A 52 -5.80 -16.52 7.69
CA PHE A 52 -4.87 -17.52 8.20
C PHE A 52 -5.50 -18.61 9.06
N VAL A 53 -6.49 -18.29 9.89
CA VAL A 53 -7.02 -19.23 10.87
C VAL A 53 -8.01 -20.20 10.22
N LEU A 54 -8.93 -19.71 9.38
CA LEU A 54 -9.93 -20.55 8.71
C LEU A 54 -9.30 -21.68 7.86
N PRO A 55 -8.33 -21.42 6.97
CA PRO A 55 -7.69 -22.47 6.18
C PRO A 55 -7.00 -23.55 7.02
N LEU A 56 -6.39 -23.18 8.15
CA LEU A 56 -5.68 -24.14 9.02
C LEU A 56 -6.60 -25.23 9.57
N PHE A 57 -7.84 -24.87 9.89
CA PHE A 57 -8.84 -25.79 10.43
C PHE A 57 -9.64 -26.51 9.35
N LEU A 58 -9.95 -25.83 8.25
CA LEU A 58 -10.85 -26.36 7.22
C LEU A 58 -10.14 -27.21 6.17
N PHE A 59 -8.90 -26.90 5.81
CA PHE A 59 -8.21 -27.59 4.73
C PHE A 59 -7.39 -28.77 5.26
N PRO A 60 -7.63 -30.00 4.76
CA PRO A 60 -6.85 -31.14 5.17
C PRO A 60 -5.51 -31.17 4.41
N ALA A 61 -4.50 -31.73 5.07
CA ALA A 61 -3.17 -31.97 4.48
C ALA A 61 -3.22 -32.88 3.24
N TYR A 62 -4.09 -33.89 3.31
CA TYR A 62 -4.30 -34.95 2.33
C TYR A 62 -5.80 -35.13 2.12
N PRO A 63 -6.24 -35.56 0.93
CA PRO A 63 -7.64 -35.88 0.69
C PRO A 63 -8.09 -37.01 1.65
N ARG A 64 -9.20 -36.80 2.35
CA ARG A 64 -9.79 -37.77 3.29
C ARG A 64 -11.04 -38.45 2.74
N ASN A 65 -11.76 -37.78 1.86
CA ASN A 65 -13.05 -38.21 1.33
C ASN A 65 -13.00 -38.32 -0.20
N GLN A 66 -13.92 -39.10 -0.78
CA GLN A 66 -13.91 -39.41 -2.22
C GLN A 66 -13.92 -38.18 -3.13
N TRP A 67 -14.76 -37.17 -2.85
CA TRP A 67 -14.78 -35.92 -3.61
C TRP A 67 -13.45 -35.13 -3.52
N GLN A 68 -12.73 -35.21 -2.40
CA GLN A 68 -11.42 -34.55 -2.25
C GLN A 68 -10.37 -35.25 -3.10
N PHE A 69 -10.46 -36.57 -3.18
CA PHE A 69 -9.61 -37.39 -4.02
C PHE A 69 -9.89 -37.13 -5.51
N GLU A 70 -11.15 -36.95 -5.89
CA GLU A 70 -11.52 -36.57 -7.27
C GLU A 70 -10.98 -35.19 -7.66
N ILE A 71 -11.06 -34.20 -6.76
CA ILE A 71 -10.45 -32.89 -6.98
C ILE A 71 -8.94 -33.00 -7.09
N TYR A 72 -8.30 -33.71 -6.16
CA TYR A 72 -6.85 -33.95 -6.18
C TYR A 72 -6.43 -34.58 -7.51
N ARG A 73 -7.15 -35.62 -7.93
CA ARG A 73 -6.93 -36.35 -9.18
C ARG A 73 -7.13 -35.45 -10.40
N TYR A 74 -8.18 -34.64 -10.43
CA TYR A 74 -8.43 -33.66 -11.50
C TYR A 74 -7.26 -32.67 -11.62
N ILE A 75 -6.77 -32.16 -10.50
CA ILE A 75 -5.63 -31.23 -10.49
C ILE A 75 -4.36 -31.91 -11.01
N THR A 76 -4.05 -33.13 -10.54
CA THR A 76 -2.85 -33.88 -10.98
C THR A 76 -2.91 -34.31 -12.43
N GLU A 77 -4.06 -34.82 -12.88
CA GLU A 77 -4.17 -35.53 -14.16
C GLU A 77 -4.64 -34.63 -15.30
N GLN A 78 -5.58 -33.70 -15.04
CA GLN A 78 -6.19 -32.86 -16.07
C GLN A 78 -5.51 -31.50 -16.19
N MET A 79 -5.12 -30.91 -15.06
CA MET A 79 -4.38 -29.64 -15.08
C MET A 79 -2.87 -29.85 -15.25
N LEU A 80 -2.39 -31.10 -15.26
CA LEU A 80 -0.97 -31.49 -15.30
C LEU A 80 -0.12 -30.86 -14.19
N ILE A 81 -0.77 -30.32 -13.16
CA ILE A 81 -0.09 -29.71 -12.03
C ILE A 81 0.45 -30.87 -11.18
N THR A 82 1.76 -31.07 -11.19
CA THR A 82 2.40 -32.08 -10.34
C THR A 82 2.20 -31.71 -8.86
N VAL A 83 1.29 -32.44 -8.20
CA VAL A 83 0.89 -32.17 -6.82
C VAL A 83 1.94 -32.74 -5.86
N GLY A 84 3.04 -32.00 -5.74
CA GLY A 84 4.11 -32.26 -4.79
C GLY A 84 5.49 -31.86 -5.31
N THR A 85 5.97 -30.66 -4.96
CA THR A 85 7.43 -30.41 -4.93
C THR A 85 7.92 -29.66 -3.69
N LYS A 86 7.05 -28.99 -2.92
CA LYS A 86 7.50 -28.11 -1.82
C LYS A 86 7.41 -28.68 -0.40
N GLY A 87 6.74 -29.82 -0.19
CA GLY A 87 6.60 -30.41 1.16
C GLY A 87 5.47 -31.44 1.29
N PRO A 88 5.26 -32.01 2.49
CA PRO A 88 4.30 -33.09 2.74
C PRO A 88 2.81 -32.68 2.68
N LEU A 89 2.48 -31.45 2.28
CA LEU A 89 1.13 -30.87 2.39
C LEU A 89 0.53 -30.45 1.04
N PRO A 90 0.49 -31.32 0.02
CA PRO A 90 0.28 -30.86 -1.34
C PRO A 90 -1.19 -30.51 -1.63
N PHE A 91 -2.17 -31.23 -1.06
CA PHE A 91 -3.59 -30.88 -1.17
C PHE A 91 -3.93 -29.58 -0.43
N PHE A 92 -3.37 -29.41 0.78
CA PHE A 92 -3.50 -28.17 1.56
C PHE A 92 -2.95 -26.96 0.81
N THR A 93 -1.82 -27.12 0.12
CA THR A 93 -1.16 -26.06 -0.65
C THR A 93 -2.05 -25.55 -1.78
N ILE A 94 -2.64 -26.44 -2.55
CA ILE A 94 -3.50 -26.04 -3.68
C ILE A 94 -4.76 -25.32 -3.19
N LEU A 95 -5.44 -25.88 -2.18
CA LEU A 95 -6.63 -25.24 -1.61
C LEU A 95 -6.31 -23.87 -1.03
N SER A 96 -5.17 -23.76 -0.32
CA SER A 96 -4.70 -22.50 0.24
C SER A 96 -4.35 -21.48 -0.85
N SER A 97 -3.72 -21.91 -1.94
CA SER A 97 -3.36 -21.04 -3.07
C SER A 97 -4.61 -20.45 -3.73
N ILE A 98 -5.60 -21.29 -4.04
CA ILE A 98 -6.89 -20.86 -4.60
C ILE A 98 -7.59 -19.90 -3.63
N TYR A 99 -7.66 -20.26 -2.35
CA TYR A 99 -8.29 -19.46 -1.32
C TYR A 99 -7.66 -18.07 -1.17
N CYS A 100 -6.34 -18.03 -1.00
CA CYS A 100 -5.58 -16.78 -0.85
C CYS A 100 -5.70 -15.90 -2.09
N THR A 101 -5.68 -16.51 -3.28
CA THR A 101 -5.84 -15.79 -4.56
C THR A 101 -7.22 -15.14 -4.65
N ILE A 102 -8.30 -15.90 -4.41
CA ILE A 102 -9.68 -15.38 -4.46
C ILE A 102 -9.87 -14.27 -3.42
N LEU A 103 -9.46 -14.50 -2.18
CA LEU A 103 -9.64 -13.55 -1.10
C LEU A 103 -8.86 -12.26 -1.36
N THR A 104 -7.60 -12.37 -1.79
CA THR A 104 -6.77 -11.21 -2.15
C THR A 104 -7.37 -10.47 -3.34
N PHE A 105 -7.86 -11.17 -4.37
CA PHE A 105 -8.48 -10.56 -5.53
C PHE A 105 -9.72 -9.74 -5.14
N VAL A 106 -10.65 -10.33 -4.38
CA VAL A 106 -11.85 -9.65 -3.89
C VAL A 106 -11.49 -8.45 -3.01
N ALA A 107 -10.54 -8.61 -2.09
CA ALA A 107 -10.11 -7.53 -1.20
C ALA A 107 -9.52 -6.35 -1.98
N VAL A 108 -8.66 -6.61 -2.97
CA VAL A 108 -8.05 -5.56 -3.76
C VAL A 108 -9.07 -4.91 -4.71
N CYS A 109 -9.96 -5.69 -5.34
CA CYS A 109 -11.10 -5.16 -6.10
C CYS A 109 -11.94 -4.20 -5.26
N TYR A 110 -12.30 -4.61 -4.03
CA TYR A 110 -13.07 -3.78 -3.11
C TYR A 110 -12.35 -2.48 -2.76
N ILE A 111 -11.06 -2.54 -2.42
CA ILE A 111 -10.23 -1.36 -2.13
C ILE A 111 -10.19 -0.43 -3.35
N CYS A 112 -10.04 -0.97 -4.56
CA CYS A 112 -10.01 -0.20 -5.80
C CYS A 112 -11.36 0.47 -6.09
N LEU A 113 -12.47 -0.22 -5.90
CA LEU A 113 -13.81 0.36 -6.03
C LEU A 113 -14.03 1.50 -5.03
N LEU A 114 -13.65 1.32 -3.77
CA LEU A 114 -13.71 2.38 -2.77
C LEU A 114 -12.82 3.58 -3.14
N PHE A 115 -11.63 3.33 -3.68
CA PHE A 115 -10.73 4.38 -4.11
C PHE A 115 -11.32 5.18 -5.27
N ILE A 116 -11.81 4.50 -6.32
CA ILE A 116 -12.44 5.13 -7.48
C ILE A 116 -13.70 5.89 -7.05
N LYS A 117 -14.56 5.31 -6.19
CA LYS A 117 -15.76 5.98 -5.68
C LYS A 117 -15.43 7.25 -4.89
N LYS A 118 -14.35 7.24 -4.11
CA LYS A 118 -13.94 8.38 -3.28
C LYS A 118 -13.24 9.48 -4.06
N VAL A 119 -12.45 9.13 -5.08
CA VAL A 119 -11.56 10.07 -5.79
C VAL A 119 -12.12 10.48 -7.15
N GLY A 120 -13.00 9.66 -7.74
CA GLY A 120 -13.43 9.76 -9.13
C GLY A 120 -12.33 9.33 -10.10
N MET A 121 -12.58 9.52 -11.40
CA MET A 121 -11.61 9.26 -12.48
C MET A 121 -11.19 10.56 -13.21
N ASN A 122 -11.25 11.70 -12.52
CA ASN A 122 -11.02 13.04 -13.08
C ASN A 122 -9.62 13.56 -12.70
N LYS A 123 -9.40 14.88 -12.73
CA LYS A 123 -8.12 15.50 -12.36
C LYS A 123 -7.63 15.11 -10.94
N ALA A 124 -8.55 14.94 -9.99
CA ALA A 124 -8.22 14.46 -8.65
C ALA A 124 -7.60 13.05 -8.63
N PHE A 125 -7.98 12.17 -9.57
CA PHE A 125 -7.35 10.88 -9.75
C PHE A 125 -5.92 11.03 -10.27
N GLN A 126 -5.75 11.84 -11.31
CA GLN A 126 -4.44 12.18 -11.89
C GLN A 126 -3.46 12.67 -10.82
N GLU A 127 -3.86 13.65 -10.01
CA GLU A 127 -3.03 14.21 -8.93
C GLU A 127 -2.70 13.16 -7.85
N LYS A 128 -3.64 12.26 -7.53
CA LYS A 128 -3.45 11.26 -6.48
C LYS A 128 -2.58 10.10 -6.92
N ILE A 129 -2.72 9.63 -8.15
CA ILE A 129 -1.83 8.64 -8.75
C ILE A 129 -0.43 9.24 -8.91
N TYR A 130 -0.33 10.47 -9.42
CA TYR A 130 0.95 11.15 -9.56
C TYR A 130 1.67 11.33 -8.23
N SER A 131 0.98 11.85 -7.21
CA SER A 131 1.57 12.06 -5.88
C SER A 131 2.02 10.75 -5.22
N LYS A 132 1.24 9.67 -5.39
CA LYS A 132 1.55 8.39 -4.74
C LYS A 132 2.63 7.57 -5.44
N PHE A 133 2.66 7.57 -6.77
CA PHE A 133 3.58 6.73 -7.54
C PHE A 133 4.77 7.48 -8.16
N PHE A 134 4.63 8.76 -8.48
CA PHE A 134 5.62 9.49 -9.27
C PHE A 134 6.26 10.69 -8.55
N GLN A 135 5.65 11.20 -7.47
CA GLN A 135 6.18 12.34 -6.71
C GLN A 135 7.17 11.92 -5.60
N ALA A 136 7.18 10.67 -5.16
CA ALA A 136 8.04 10.21 -4.07
C ALA A 136 9.53 10.39 -4.41
N GLU A 137 10.26 11.27 -3.74
CA GLU A 137 11.70 11.47 -3.96
C GLU A 137 12.46 10.20 -3.63
N PHE A 138 13.34 9.76 -4.54
CA PHE A 138 14.21 8.64 -4.25
C PHE A 138 15.34 9.12 -3.35
N GLU A 139 15.60 8.48 -2.23
CA GLU A 139 16.73 8.88 -1.38
C GLU A 139 18.07 8.82 -2.14
N ALA A 140 18.20 7.84 -3.03
CA ALA A 140 19.34 7.70 -3.94
C ALA A 140 19.48 8.86 -4.94
N SER A 141 18.43 9.67 -5.17
CA SER A 141 18.53 10.82 -6.08
C SER A 141 19.42 11.93 -5.56
N LYS A 142 19.68 11.99 -4.25
CA LYS A 142 20.70 12.87 -3.66
C LYS A 142 22.09 12.60 -4.23
N LYS A 143 22.41 11.33 -4.50
CA LYS A 143 23.68 10.90 -5.12
C LYS A 143 23.59 10.85 -6.64
N TYR A 144 22.42 10.52 -7.18
CA TYR A 144 22.17 10.33 -8.60
C TYR A 144 20.98 11.18 -9.09
N PRO A 145 21.19 12.48 -9.41
CA PRO A 145 20.09 13.40 -9.75
C PRO A 145 19.28 12.98 -10.99
N TRP A 146 19.87 12.17 -11.87
CA TRP A 146 19.19 11.64 -13.04
C TRP A 146 17.99 10.74 -12.70
N LEU A 147 17.94 10.16 -11.49
CA LEU A 147 16.80 9.36 -11.02
C LEU A 147 15.49 10.16 -10.88
N GLU A 148 15.57 11.49 -10.71
CA GLU A 148 14.38 12.35 -10.62
C GLU A 148 13.83 12.77 -11.99
N LYS A 149 14.51 12.40 -13.10
CA LYS A 149 13.96 12.64 -14.44
C LYS A 149 12.60 11.91 -14.56
N PRO A 150 11.51 12.59 -14.96
CA PRO A 150 10.15 12.05 -14.90
C PRO A 150 9.97 10.71 -15.63
N TRP A 151 10.63 10.54 -16.77
CA TRP A 151 10.57 9.31 -17.56
C TRP A 151 11.25 8.15 -16.84
N ILE A 152 12.46 8.37 -16.30
CA ILE A 152 13.25 7.35 -15.60
C ILE A 152 12.49 6.85 -14.37
N LYS A 153 11.92 7.77 -13.60
CA LYS A 153 11.11 7.46 -12.41
C LYS A 153 9.89 6.60 -12.74
N LYS A 154 9.13 6.99 -13.78
CA LYS A 154 7.98 6.20 -14.25
C LYS A 154 8.41 4.80 -14.69
N THR A 155 9.50 4.69 -15.46
CA THR A 155 10.03 3.40 -15.91
C THR A 155 10.48 2.51 -14.75
N ILE A 156 11.19 3.06 -13.76
CA ILE A 156 11.63 2.30 -12.58
C ILE A 156 10.43 1.79 -11.78
N VAL A 157 9.47 2.66 -11.50
CA VAL A 157 8.27 2.29 -10.74
C VAL A 157 7.48 1.22 -11.50
N SER A 158 7.17 1.45 -12.79
CA SER A 158 6.50 0.45 -13.63
C SER A 158 7.30 -0.85 -13.72
N GLY A 159 8.63 -0.77 -13.78
CA GLY A 159 9.53 -1.92 -13.84
C GLY A 159 9.49 -2.78 -12.59
N ILE A 160 9.35 -2.19 -11.40
CA ILE A 160 9.15 -2.93 -10.14
C ILE A 160 7.83 -3.71 -10.19
N PHE A 161 6.75 -3.07 -10.64
CA PHE A 161 5.45 -3.75 -10.77
C PHE A 161 5.45 -4.84 -11.84
N LEU A 162 6.14 -4.60 -12.95
CA LEU A 162 6.34 -5.60 -14.00
C LEU A 162 7.17 -6.78 -13.48
N PHE A 163 8.24 -6.52 -12.72
CA PHE A 163 9.03 -7.55 -12.09
C PHE A 163 8.20 -8.38 -11.10
N CYS A 164 7.40 -7.74 -10.25
CA CYS A 164 6.46 -8.46 -9.37
C CYS A 164 5.47 -9.31 -10.16
N PHE A 165 4.95 -8.79 -11.28
CA PHE A 165 4.04 -9.52 -12.15
C PHE A 165 4.70 -10.75 -12.77
N ILE A 166 5.90 -10.59 -13.35
CA ILE A 166 6.67 -11.69 -13.93
C ILE A 166 7.02 -12.72 -12.86
N MET A 167 7.45 -12.29 -11.66
CA MET A 167 7.71 -13.20 -10.54
C MET A 167 6.46 -13.99 -10.11
N GLY A 168 5.30 -13.34 -10.09
CA GLY A 168 4.02 -14.00 -9.84
C GLY A 168 3.69 -15.03 -10.91
N MET A 169 3.79 -14.65 -12.19
CA MET A 169 3.56 -15.58 -13.31
C MET A 169 4.55 -16.74 -13.32
N SER A 170 5.83 -16.47 -13.08
CA SER A 170 6.87 -17.50 -12.98
C SER A 170 6.66 -18.45 -11.81
N HIS A 171 6.06 -17.99 -10.70
CA HIS A 171 5.67 -18.88 -9.60
C HIS A 171 4.65 -19.94 -10.04
N PHE A 172 3.76 -19.60 -10.97
CA PHE A 172 2.77 -20.52 -11.52
C PHE A 172 3.29 -21.33 -12.71
N LEU A 173 4.13 -20.74 -13.56
CA LEU A 173 4.62 -21.36 -14.81
C LEU A 173 5.84 -22.26 -14.61
N LEU A 174 6.69 -21.96 -13.62
CA LEU A 174 7.86 -22.77 -13.30
C LEU A 174 7.44 -23.82 -12.26
N GLU A 175 6.71 -24.84 -12.73
CA GLU A 175 6.22 -25.99 -11.94
C GLU A 175 7.34 -26.70 -11.15
N ASN A 176 8.59 -26.55 -11.61
CA ASN A 176 9.78 -27.07 -10.96
C ASN A 176 10.65 -25.91 -10.44
N ILE A 177 10.32 -25.40 -9.25
CA ILE A 177 11.39 -24.88 -8.40
C ILE A 177 12.15 -26.12 -7.95
N SER A 178 13.22 -26.47 -8.66
CA SER A 178 14.06 -27.60 -8.28
C SER A 178 14.59 -27.33 -6.87
N PHE A 179 14.07 -28.06 -5.88
CA PHE A 179 14.57 -28.05 -4.50
C PHE A 179 15.90 -28.83 -4.36
N GLN A 180 16.51 -29.23 -5.48
CA GLN A 180 17.62 -30.17 -5.53
C GLN A 180 19.01 -29.55 -5.38
N ASP A 181 19.16 -28.23 -5.50
CA ASP A 181 20.46 -27.60 -5.23
C ASP A 181 20.41 -26.81 -3.93
N GLY A 182 21.32 -27.14 -3.02
CA GLY A 182 21.50 -26.63 -1.64
C GLY A 182 21.75 -25.12 -1.48
N SER A 183 21.06 -24.30 -2.26
CA SER A 183 20.94 -22.86 -2.14
C SER A 183 20.21 -22.49 -0.86
N ARG A 184 20.86 -21.66 -0.02
CA ARG A 184 20.29 -21.07 1.20
C ARG A 184 18.95 -20.36 0.98
N ARG A 185 18.67 -19.87 -0.24
CA ARG A 185 17.40 -19.20 -0.59
C ARG A 185 16.25 -20.19 -0.82
N GLY A 186 16.54 -21.39 -1.34
CA GLY A 186 15.56 -22.46 -1.50
C GLY A 186 15.16 -23.10 -0.17
N ALA A 187 16.12 -23.22 0.76
CA ALA A 187 15.92 -23.85 2.07
C ALA A 187 14.88 -23.16 2.96
N LEU A 188 14.78 -21.82 2.95
CA LEU A 188 13.77 -21.08 3.73
C LEU A 188 12.35 -21.27 3.18
N ILE A 189 12.23 -21.30 1.86
CA ILE A 189 10.96 -21.58 1.19
C ILE A 189 10.57 -23.03 1.50
N GLN A 190 11.49 -23.97 1.33
CA GLN A 190 11.29 -25.40 1.66
C GLN A 190 10.86 -25.60 3.12
N LEU A 191 11.52 -24.95 4.08
CA LEU A 191 11.12 -24.98 5.49
C LEU A 191 9.70 -24.43 5.67
N GLY A 192 9.35 -23.34 5.00
CA GLY A 192 8.00 -22.77 5.05
C GLY A 192 6.94 -23.75 4.56
N TYR A 193 7.17 -24.43 3.43
CA TYR A 193 6.19 -25.38 2.88
C TYR A 193 6.08 -26.71 3.65
N ASN A 194 6.99 -26.98 4.60
CA ASN A 194 6.86 -28.11 5.54
C ASN A 194 5.80 -27.89 6.63
N TYR A 195 5.39 -26.64 6.87
CA TYR A 195 4.38 -26.30 7.88
C TYR A 195 3.17 -25.63 7.22
N ARG A 196 1.95 -26.00 7.63
CA ARG A 196 0.71 -25.39 7.10
C ARG A 196 0.71 -23.86 7.18
N ILE A 197 1.24 -23.30 8.27
CA ILE A 197 1.34 -21.84 8.45
C ILE A 197 2.32 -21.20 7.45
N GLY A 198 3.43 -21.88 7.15
CA GLY A 198 4.40 -21.38 6.18
C GLY A 198 3.88 -21.48 4.75
N VAL A 199 3.11 -22.52 4.41
CA VAL A 199 2.34 -22.60 3.17
C VAL A 199 1.43 -21.37 3.04
N LEU A 200 0.60 -21.09 4.04
CA LEU A 200 -0.31 -19.93 3.98
C LEU A 200 0.43 -18.60 3.86
N PHE A 201 1.55 -18.44 4.56
CA PHE A 201 2.40 -17.25 4.45
C PHE A 201 2.89 -17.05 3.02
N TRP A 202 3.53 -18.07 2.44
CA TRP A 202 4.08 -17.99 1.08
C TRP A 202 2.98 -17.80 0.02
N GLU A 203 1.90 -18.59 0.08
CA GLU A 203 0.78 -18.47 -0.85
C GLU A 203 0.11 -17.09 -0.77
N SER A 204 -0.03 -16.52 0.43
CA SER A 204 -0.54 -15.15 0.61
C SER A 204 0.41 -14.12 0.00
N THR A 205 1.71 -14.26 0.22
CA THR A 205 2.73 -13.36 -0.35
C THR A 205 2.72 -13.41 -1.89
N PHE A 206 2.72 -14.60 -2.48
CA PHE A 206 2.66 -14.77 -3.94
C PHE A 206 1.34 -14.28 -4.53
N SER A 207 0.21 -14.49 -3.84
CA SER A 207 -1.09 -13.95 -4.24
C SER A 207 -1.04 -12.43 -4.33
N VAL A 208 -0.48 -11.75 -3.32
CA VAL A 208 -0.35 -10.28 -3.34
C VAL A 208 0.55 -9.81 -4.49
N PHE A 209 1.71 -10.45 -4.69
CA PHE A 209 2.63 -10.08 -5.78
C PHE A 209 2.05 -10.33 -7.17
N THR A 210 1.19 -11.33 -7.33
CA THR A 210 0.55 -11.63 -8.60
C THR A 210 -0.59 -10.65 -8.89
N ILE A 211 -1.40 -10.33 -7.88
CA ILE A 211 -2.63 -9.57 -8.03
C ILE A 211 -2.36 -8.06 -8.09
N PHE A 212 -1.49 -7.54 -7.22
CA PHE A 212 -1.25 -6.10 -7.09
C PHE A 212 -0.76 -5.40 -8.38
N PRO A 213 0.07 -6.02 -9.23
CA PRO A 213 0.45 -5.46 -10.52
C PRO A 213 -0.73 -5.23 -11.48
N PHE A 214 -1.72 -6.12 -11.55
CA PHE A 214 -2.90 -5.90 -12.40
C PHE A 214 -3.62 -4.60 -12.05
N PHE A 215 -3.71 -4.28 -10.77
CA PHE A 215 -4.31 -3.04 -10.30
C PHE A 215 -3.45 -1.83 -10.61
N TYR A 216 -2.12 -1.94 -10.43
CA TYR A 216 -1.20 -0.88 -10.83
C TYR A 216 -1.34 -0.57 -12.33
N PHE A 217 -1.29 -1.59 -13.19
CA PHE A 217 -1.41 -1.41 -14.63
C PHE A 217 -2.79 -0.90 -15.04
N SER A 218 -3.85 -1.33 -14.36
CA SER A 218 -5.21 -0.79 -14.57
C SER A 218 -5.29 0.70 -14.24
N PHE A 219 -4.72 1.13 -13.10
CA PHE A 219 -4.68 2.54 -12.73
C PHE A 219 -3.74 3.36 -13.63
N LEU A 220 -2.63 2.77 -14.07
CA LEU A 220 -1.75 3.36 -15.05
C LEU A 220 -2.47 3.55 -16.39
N PHE A 221 -3.25 2.56 -16.82
CA PHE A 221 -4.06 2.67 -18.03
C PHE A 221 -5.07 3.81 -17.93
N ILE A 222 -5.84 3.90 -16.84
CA ILE A 222 -6.76 5.02 -16.59
C ILE A 222 -6.01 6.36 -16.58
N TYR A 223 -4.84 6.41 -15.95
CA TYR A 223 -3.98 7.60 -15.92
C TYR A 223 -3.56 8.02 -17.33
N LEU A 224 -3.10 7.08 -18.17
CA LEU A 224 -2.69 7.35 -19.55
C LEU A 224 -3.89 7.79 -20.40
N VAL A 225 -5.05 7.15 -20.24
CA VAL A 225 -6.28 7.55 -20.95
C VAL A 225 -6.66 8.98 -20.59
N ASN A 226 -6.63 9.31 -19.30
CA ASN A 226 -6.91 10.65 -18.80
C ASN A 226 -5.90 11.69 -19.32
N TYR A 227 -4.63 11.28 -19.49
CA TYR A 227 -3.57 12.15 -19.99
C TYR A 227 -3.72 12.42 -21.49
N PHE A 228 -3.84 11.37 -22.31
CA PHE A 228 -3.83 11.48 -23.76
C PHE A 228 -5.19 11.86 -24.36
N PHE A 229 -6.28 11.25 -23.90
CA PHE A 229 -7.60 11.43 -24.54
C PHE A 229 -8.46 12.49 -23.87
N ARG A 230 -8.32 12.69 -22.54
CA ARG A 230 -9.10 13.69 -21.80
C ARG A 230 -8.34 14.99 -21.53
N GLY A 231 -7.06 15.07 -21.90
CA GLY A 231 -6.24 16.28 -21.74
C GLY A 231 -6.08 16.76 -20.29
N LEU A 232 -6.25 15.88 -19.29
CA LEU A 232 -6.22 16.27 -17.87
C LEU A 232 -4.82 16.64 -17.34
N GLY A 233 -3.79 16.52 -18.19
CA GLY A 233 -2.40 16.82 -17.85
C GLY A 233 -1.78 15.77 -16.92
N THR A 234 -0.56 16.04 -16.45
CA THR A 234 0.26 15.06 -15.69
C THR A 234 -0.15 14.91 -14.23
N GLY A 235 -1.13 15.66 -13.73
CA GLY A 235 -1.47 15.68 -12.30
C GLY A 235 -0.36 16.24 -11.39
N LYS A 236 0.69 16.87 -11.95
CA LYS A 236 1.76 17.49 -11.16
C LYS A 236 1.21 18.70 -10.40
N ILE A 237 1.22 18.63 -9.07
CA ILE A 237 0.86 19.76 -8.22
C ILE A 237 2.00 20.79 -8.30
N ILE A 238 1.77 21.91 -8.97
CA ILE A 238 2.70 23.04 -8.98
C ILE A 238 2.59 23.71 -7.61
N ILE A 239 3.49 23.38 -6.69
CA ILE A 239 3.64 24.15 -5.46
C ILE A 239 4.26 25.49 -5.89
N PRO A 240 3.57 26.63 -5.72
CA PRO A 240 4.14 27.92 -6.09
C PRO A 240 5.44 28.11 -5.30
N PRO A 241 6.54 28.54 -5.95
CA PRO A 241 7.80 28.77 -5.25
C PRO A 241 7.55 29.74 -4.09
N LYS A 242 7.95 29.35 -2.88
CA LYS A 242 7.90 30.24 -1.70
C LYS A 242 8.64 31.52 -2.09
N ARG A 243 7.89 32.62 -2.26
CA ARG A 243 8.47 33.92 -2.55
C ARG A 243 9.56 34.18 -1.51
N PRO A 244 10.82 34.44 -1.89
CA PRO A 244 11.83 34.81 -0.93
C PRO A 244 11.34 36.06 -0.22
N LYS A 245 11.32 36.04 1.13
CA LYS A 245 11.04 37.23 1.95
C LYS A 245 11.98 38.33 1.44
N LYS A 246 11.40 39.40 0.90
CA LYS A 246 12.07 40.60 0.42
C LYS A 246 13.02 41.07 1.54
N ARG A 247 14.30 40.71 1.46
CA ARG A 247 15.31 41.16 2.42
C ARG A 247 15.48 42.65 2.16
N ASN A 248 15.15 43.47 3.15
CA ASN A 248 15.20 44.92 3.09
C ASN A 248 16.51 45.40 2.47
N GLN A 249 16.41 45.90 1.24
CA GLN A 249 17.46 46.61 0.53
C GLN A 249 17.53 48.02 1.14
N LYS A 250 18.13 48.15 2.31
CA LYS A 250 18.53 49.44 2.89
C LYS A 250 19.86 49.27 3.61
N ARG A 251 20.94 49.65 2.92
CA ARG A 251 22.16 50.31 3.41
C ARG A 251 23.35 49.95 2.54
N SER A 252 23.68 50.84 1.60
CA SER A 252 25.05 51.29 1.42
C SER A 252 24.99 52.61 0.67
N HIS A 253 24.83 53.69 1.44
CA HIS A 253 25.08 55.05 0.96
C HIS A 253 26.61 55.14 0.82
N LYS A 254 27.13 55.07 -0.41
CA LYS A 254 28.53 55.44 -0.67
C LYS A 254 28.69 56.93 -0.31
N ARG A 255 29.62 57.23 0.61
CA ARG A 255 30.17 58.59 0.76
C ARG A 255 31.02 58.91 -0.47
N PRO A 256 30.97 60.12 -1.03
CA PRO A 256 31.99 60.59 -1.96
C PRO A 256 33.28 60.89 -1.19
N GLN A 257 34.41 60.36 -1.67
CA GLN A 257 35.73 60.84 -1.27
C GLN A 257 36.13 61.97 -2.23
N THR A 258 36.38 63.16 -1.70
CA THR A 258 37.10 64.25 -2.37
C THR A 258 38.61 64.04 -2.21
N PRO A 259 39.41 64.19 -3.27
CA PRO A 259 40.87 64.10 -3.20
C PRO A 259 41.53 65.45 -2.88
N PRO A 260 42.71 65.46 -2.23
CA PRO A 260 43.81 66.37 -2.55
C PRO A 260 44.76 65.77 -3.59
#